data_AF-A0A069S530-F1
#
_entry.id   AF-A0A069S530-F1
#
_cell.length_a   1.000
_cell.length_b   1.000
_cell.length_c   1.000
_cell.angle_alpha   90.00
_cell.angle_beta   90.00
_cell.angle_gamma   90.00
#
_symmetry.space_group_name_H-M   'P 1'
#
loop_
_entity.id
_entity.type
_entity.pdbx_description
1 polymer ?
#
loop_
_entity_poly.entity_id
_entity_poly.type
_entity_poly.pdbx_seq_one_letter_code
_entity_poly.pdbx_strand_id
1 'polypeptide(L)'
;QSYRYACNCVAAFIQEKYKLSDVPFTALNRSFIDNYDLYLRTERRFALGTIVLLVTRLNTIVGEAIAEGIITADPFAGYEAEHPEREQKYLTAAELQRLMTTPLHDPKLYHIRDLFL
;
A
#
# COMPACT_ATOMS: atom_id res chain seq x y z
N GLN A 1 10.92 -5.92 -3.82
CA GLN A 1 11.12 -4.46 -3.93
C GLN A 1 10.14 -3.66 -3.06
N SER A 2 8.86 -4.04 -2.98
CA SER A 2 7.85 -3.38 -2.12
C SER A 2 8.11 -3.46 -0.61
N TYR A 3 8.65 -4.59 -0.12
CA TYR A 3 8.97 -4.77 1.30
C TYR A 3 9.97 -3.75 1.84
N ARG A 4 11.11 -3.58 1.16
CA ARG A 4 12.14 -2.58 1.52
C ARG A 4 11.58 -1.16 1.56
N TYR A 5 10.68 -0.84 0.63
CA TYR A 5 10.03 0.46 0.62
C TYR A 5 9.15 0.68 1.85
N ALA A 6 8.37 -0.34 2.25
CA ALA A 6 7.57 -0.27 3.48
C ALA A 6 8.43 -0.07 4.72
N CYS A 7 9.55 -0.79 4.85
CA CYS A 7 10.51 -0.58 5.95
C CYS A 7 11.05 0.85 5.96
N ASN A 8 11.41 1.40 4.79
CA ASN A 8 11.90 2.77 4.68
C ASN A 8 10.83 3.80 5.09
N CYS A 9 9.55 3.56 4.75
CA CYS A 9 8.45 4.43 5.18
C CYS A 9 8.29 4.44 6.69
N VAL A 10 8.37 3.27 7.35
CA VAL A 10 8.32 3.15 8.81
C VAL A 10 9.53 3.83 9.44
N ALA A 11 10.74 3.60 8.93
CA ALA A 11 11.96 4.25 9.43
C ALA A 11 11.89 5.77 9.31
N ALA A 12 11.39 6.29 8.18
CA ALA A 12 11.21 7.72 7.99
C ALA A 12 10.15 8.31 8.93
N PHE A 13 9.04 7.60 9.16
CA PHE A 13 8.05 7.98 10.18
C PHE A 13 8.67 8.08 11.57
N ILE A 14 9.45 7.06 11.96
CA ILE A 14 10.09 7.02 13.28
C ILE A 14 11.05 8.21 13.43
N GLN A 15 11.87 8.45 12.41
CA GLN A 15 12.83 9.54 12.41
C GLN A 15 12.16 10.92 12.40
N GLU A 16 11.07 11.11 11.66
CA GLU A 16 10.40 12.40 11.55
C GLU A 16 9.57 12.73 12.79
N LYS A 17 8.83 11.75 13.33
CA LYS A 17 7.91 11.95 14.46
C LYS A 17 8.59 11.84 15.82
N TYR A 18 9.43 10.82 16.02
CA TYR A 18 10.05 10.55 17.32
C TYR A 18 11.51 11.00 17.39
N LYS A 19 12.13 11.40 16.27
CA LYS A 19 13.56 11.75 16.19
C LYS A 19 14.49 10.60 16.60
N LEU A 20 14.06 9.37 16.35
CA LEU A 20 14.79 8.15 16.66
C LEU A 20 15.16 7.42 15.37
N SER A 21 16.28 6.71 15.38
CA SER A 21 16.68 5.84 14.27
C SER A 21 15.97 4.49 14.28
N ASP A 22 15.48 4.05 15.45
CA ASP A 22 14.87 2.74 15.64
C ASP A 22 13.94 2.74 16.88
N VAL A 23 13.03 1.77 16.97
CA VAL A 23 12.15 1.54 18.12
C VAL A 23 12.02 0.05 18.43
N PRO A 24 11.96 -0.35 19.72
CA PRO A 24 11.74 -1.74 20.08
C PRO A 24 10.31 -2.16 19.72
N PHE A 25 10.10 -3.46 19.49
CA PHE A 25 8.76 -4.02 19.24
C PHE A 25 7.76 -3.73 20.37
N THR A 26 8.22 -3.58 21.62
CA THR A 26 7.39 -3.21 22.78
C THR A 26 6.83 -1.79 22.71
N ALA A 27 7.40 -0.91 21.87
CA ALA A 27 6.88 0.43 21.63
C ALA A 27 5.75 0.44 20.60
N LEU A 28 5.56 -0.65 19.85
CA LEU A 28 4.43 -0.81 18.95
C LEU A 28 3.17 -1.04 19.79
N ASN A 29 2.32 -0.02 19.80
CA ASN A 29 1.00 -0.09 20.40
C ASN A 29 -0.02 0.47 19.41
N ARG A 30 -1.28 0.47 19.81
CA ARG A 30 -2.36 0.97 18.96
C ARG A 30 -2.12 2.39 18.43
N SER A 31 -1.69 3.28 19.32
CA SER A 31 -1.40 4.68 18.99
C SER A 31 -0.26 4.79 17.97
N PHE A 32 0.75 3.91 18.01
CA PHE A 32 1.80 3.88 16.99
C PHE A 32 1.20 3.59 15.60
N ILE A 33 0.32 2.58 15.50
CA ILE A 33 -0.32 2.19 14.24
C ILE A 33 -1.17 3.34 13.69
N ASP A 34 -2.05 3.91 14.52
CA ASP A 34 -2.93 5.00 14.11
C ASP A 34 -2.13 6.25 13.69
N ASN A 35 -1.05 6.55 14.42
CA ASN A 35 -0.15 7.65 14.09
C ASN A 35 0.63 7.42 12.80
N TYR A 36 0.98 6.17 12.48
CA TYR A 36 1.64 5.83 11.24
C TYR A 36 0.68 5.93 10.04
N ASP A 37 -0.56 5.43 10.17
CA ASP A 37 -1.61 5.60 9.16
C ASP A 37 -1.84 7.08 8.85
N LEU A 38 -2.05 7.88 9.89
CA LEU A 38 -2.25 9.32 9.77
C LEU A 38 -1.05 9.97 9.08
N TYR A 39 0.17 9.61 9.47
CA TYR A 39 1.38 10.13 8.86
C TYR A 39 1.47 9.86 7.35
N LEU A 40 1.11 8.63 6.93
CA LEU A 40 1.09 8.27 5.51
C LEU A 40 0.03 9.08 4.75
N ARG A 41 -1.07 9.44 5.42
CA ARG A 41 -2.18 10.19 4.85
C ARG A 41 -1.90 11.69 4.76
N THR A 42 -1.37 12.33 5.81
CA THR A 42 -1.27 13.79 5.89
C THR A 42 0.08 14.32 5.41
N GLU A 43 1.18 13.73 5.85
CA GLU A 43 2.55 14.19 5.58
C GLU A 43 3.07 13.60 4.26
N ARG A 44 2.86 12.29 4.05
CA ARG A 44 3.26 11.63 2.79
C ARG A 44 2.22 11.77 1.68
N ARG A 45 0.96 12.06 2.02
CA ARG A 45 -0.15 12.25 1.07
C ARG A 45 -0.31 11.08 0.10
N PHE A 46 -0.14 9.86 0.59
CA PHE A 46 -0.34 8.68 -0.22
C PHE A 46 -1.83 8.41 -0.46
N ALA A 47 -2.13 7.80 -1.60
CA ALA A 47 -3.46 7.27 -1.87
C ALA A 47 -3.79 6.13 -0.91
N LEU A 48 -5.07 5.99 -0.54
CA LEU A 48 -5.55 4.99 0.44
C LEU A 48 -5.09 3.56 0.10
N GLY A 49 -5.12 3.15 -1.17
CA GLY A 49 -4.64 1.82 -1.58
C GLY A 49 -3.15 1.59 -1.28
N THR A 50 -2.32 2.63 -1.39
CA THR A 50 -0.90 2.57 -1.02
C THR A 50 -0.74 2.51 0.50
N ILE A 51 -1.53 3.28 1.26
CA ILE A 51 -1.52 3.24 2.73
C ILE A 51 -1.87 1.84 3.22
N VAL A 52 -2.98 1.26 2.74
CA VAL A 52 -3.41 -0.11 3.05
C VAL A 52 -2.27 -1.10 2.78
N LEU A 53 -1.60 -0.99 1.62
CA LEU A 53 -0.46 -1.85 1.30
C LEU A 53 0.67 -1.71 2.33
N LEU A 54 1.08 -0.48 2.65
CA LEU A 54 2.19 -0.22 3.57
C LEU A 54 1.88 -0.68 5.00
N VAL A 55 0.67 -0.41 5.48
CA VAL A 55 0.23 -0.81 6.81
C VAL A 55 0.08 -2.33 6.92
N THR A 56 -0.46 -2.99 5.88
CA THR A 56 -0.54 -4.46 5.82
C THR A 56 0.85 -5.11 5.88
N ARG A 57 1.85 -4.49 5.23
CA ARG A 57 3.24 -4.98 5.30
C ARG A 57 3.81 -4.87 6.70
N LEU A 58 3.57 -3.76 7.40
CA LEU A 58 3.95 -3.63 8.81
C LEU A 58 3.23 -4.68 9.67
N ASN A 59 1.94 -4.91 9.44
CA ASN A 59 1.18 -5.93 10.16
C ASN A 59 1.74 -7.35 9.92
N THR A 60 2.23 -7.65 8.71
CA THR A 60 2.88 -8.94 8.44
C THR A 60 4.12 -9.13 9.32
N ILE A 61 4.97 -8.10 9.45
CA ILE A 61 6.18 -8.14 10.28
C ILE A 61 5.81 -8.28 11.77
N VAL A 62 4.79 -7.55 12.22
CA VAL A 62 4.29 -7.66 13.59
C VAL A 62 3.72 -9.05 13.86
N GLY A 63 3.00 -9.64 12.92
CA GLY A 63 2.48 -11.00 13.02
C GLY A 63 3.59 -12.05 13.18
N GLU A 64 4.70 -11.91 12.45
CA GLU A 64 5.89 -12.75 12.65
C GLU A 64 6.49 -12.56 14.05
N ALA A 65 6.61 -11.32 14.53
CA ALA A 65 7.12 -11.05 15.88
C ALA A 65 6.20 -11.59 16.99
N ILE A 66 4.88 -11.63 16.77
CA ILE A 66 3.92 -12.28 17.68
C ILE A 66 4.11 -13.80 17.67
N ALA A 67 4.26 -14.40 16.48
CA ALA A 67 4.46 -15.85 16.36
C ALA A 67 5.74 -16.33 17.06
N GLU A 68 6.80 -15.52 17.03
CA GLU A 68 8.06 -15.76 17.75
C GLU A 68 8.00 -15.39 19.25
N GLY A 69 6.86 -14.89 19.74
CA GLY A 69 6.68 -14.52 21.15
C GLY A 69 7.41 -13.24 21.58
N ILE A 70 7.92 -12.45 20.63
CA ILE A 70 8.58 -11.15 20.88
C ILE A 70 7.53 -10.11 21.32
N ILE A 71 6.35 -10.17 20.70
CA ILE A 71 5.20 -9.33 21.04
C ILE A 71 4.13 -10.21 21.66
N THR A 72 3.66 -9.83 22.85
CA THR A 72 2.63 -10.58 23.58
C THR A 72 1.22 -10.04 23.37
N ALA A 73 1.09 -8.78 22.95
CA ALA A 73 -0.19 -8.12 22.70
C ALA A 73 -0.19 -7.50 21.30
N ASP A 74 -1.18 -7.86 20.49
CA ASP A 74 -1.28 -7.40 19.10
C ASP A 74 -1.56 -5.87 19.04
N PRO A 75 -0.63 -5.05 18.51
CA PRO A 75 -0.84 -3.62 18.37
C PRO A 75 -1.84 -3.26 17.26
N PHE A 76 -2.14 -4.18 16.35
CA PHE A 76 -3.14 -4.03 15.30
C PHE A 76 -4.55 -4.43 15.73
N ALA A 77 -4.74 -4.90 16.97
CA ALA A 77 -6.07 -5.23 17.47
C ALA A 77 -7.05 -4.05 17.30
N GLY A 78 -8.17 -4.33 16.62
CA GLY A 78 -9.21 -3.35 16.27
C GLY A 78 -8.84 -2.37 15.15
N TYR A 79 -7.78 -2.62 14.36
CA TYR A 79 -7.32 -1.72 13.30
C TYR A 79 -8.07 -2.02 12.02
N GLU A 80 -8.76 -1.01 11.52
CA GLU A 80 -9.47 -1.07 10.26
C GLU A 80 -8.88 0.01 9.36
N ALA A 81 -8.20 -0.44 8.29
CA ALA A 81 -7.66 0.47 7.30
C ALA A 81 -8.80 1.06 6.47
N GLU A 82 -8.70 2.35 6.14
CA GLU A 82 -9.64 2.95 5.21
C GLU A 82 -9.33 2.46 3.79
N HIS A 83 -10.30 1.77 3.19
CA HIS A 83 -10.17 1.24 1.84
C HIS A 83 -10.72 2.25 0.82
N PRO A 84 -10.01 2.47 -0.30
CA PRO A 84 -10.61 3.21 -1.40
C PRO A 84 -11.84 2.46 -1.92
N GLU A 85 -12.85 3.19 -2.36
CA GLU A 85 -13.98 2.60 -3.06
C GLU A 85 -13.47 1.80 -4.27
N ARG A 86 -13.99 0.58 -4.42
CA ARG A 86 -13.61 -0.27 -5.54
C ARG A 86 -14.23 0.27 -6.82
N GLU A 87 -13.43 0.99 -7.61
CA GLU A 87 -13.79 1.32 -8.98
C GLU A 87 -13.59 0.10 -9.87
N GLN A 88 -14.69 -0.51 -10.32
CA GLN A 88 -14.65 -1.55 -11.34
C GLN A 88 -14.24 -0.91 -12.68
N LYS A 89 -13.00 -1.15 -13.11
CA LYS A 89 -12.49 -0.63 -14.39
C LYS A 89 -12.69 -1.69 -15.48
N TYR A 90 -13.82 -1.60 -16.17
CA TYR A 90 -14.05 -2.30 -17.43
C TYR A 90 -14.20 -1.29 -18.56
N LEU A 91 -13.90 -1.71 -19.77
CA LEU A 91 -14.17 -0.90 -20.95
C LEU A 91 -15.67 -0.96 -21.24
N THR A 92 -16.30 0.20 -21.40
CA THR A 92 -17.60 0.27 -22.05
C THR A 92 -17.48 -0.15 -23.52
N ALA A 93 -18.58 -0.55 -24.15
CA ALA A 93 -18.59 -0.89 -25.57
C ALA A 93 -18.05 0.26 -26.46
N ALA A 94 -18.34 1.51 -26.08
CA ALA A 94 -17.83 2.69 -26.79
C ALA A 94 -16.31 2.86 -26.62
N GLU A 95 -15.77 2.65 -25.42
CA GLU A 95 -14.33 2.73 -25.17
C GLU A 95 -13.58 1.58 -25.85
N LEU A 96 -14.13 0.37 -25.82
CA LEU A 96 -13.58 -0.78 -26.54
C LEU A 96 -13.55 -0.50 -28.04
N GLN A 97 -14.66 -0.02 -28.61
CA GLN A 97 -14.71 0.29 -30.03
C GLN A 97 -13.70 1.37 -30.41
N ARG A 98 -13.52 2.40 -29.57
CA ARG A 98 -12.48 3.41 -29.76
C ARG A 98 -11.09 2.79 -29.81
N LEU A 99 -10.76 1.86 -28.91
CA LEU A 99 -9.47 1.16 -28.92
C LEU A 99 -9.28 0.32 -30.20
N MET A 100 -10.33 -0.40 -30.63
CA MET A 100 -10.32 -1.23 -31.84
C MET A 100 -10.13 -0.40 -33.12
N THR A 101 -10.71 0.79 -33.20
CA THR A 101 -10.69 1.61 -34.43
C THR A 101 -9.58 2.67 -34.45
N THR A 102 -8.85 2.88 -33.35
CA THR A 102 -7.79 3.89 -33.30
C THR A 102 -6.70 3.55 -34.32
N PRO A 103 -6.33 4.47 -35.23
CA PRO A 103 -5.25 4.21 -36.18
C PRO A 103 -3.90 4.15 -35.46
N LEU A 104 -3.14 3.10 -35.73
CA LEU A 104 -1.81 2.86 -35.17
C LEU A 104 -0.75 3.09 -36.25
N HIS A 105 0.42 3.55 -35.84
CA HIS A 105 1.51 3.95 -36.74
C HIS A 105 2.45 2.78 -37.10
N ASP A 106 2.40 1.66 -36.39
CA ASP A 106 3.25 0.48 -36.59
C ASP A 106 2.38 -0.78 -36.76
N PRO A 107 2.58 -1.58 -37.83
CA PRO A 107 1.94 -2.89 -38.01
C PRO A 107 2.00 -3.83 -36.79
N LYS A 108 3.08 -3.79 -36.00
CA LYS A 108 3.22 -4.59 -34.77
C LYS A 108 2.17 -4.22 -33.72
N LEU A 109 1.79 -2.95 -33.64
CA LEU A 109 0.79 -2.49 -32.68
C LEU A 109 -0.60 -3.01 -33.03
N TYR A 110 -0.91 -3.20 -34.32
CA TYR A 110 -2.15 -3.88 -34.73
C TYR A 110 -2.17 -5.32 -34.24
N HIS A 111 -1.07 -6.06 -34.43
CA HIS A 111 -0.98 -7.44 -33.95
C HIS A 111 -1.09 -7.54 -32.43
N ILE A 112 -0.43 -6.65 -31.68
CA ILE A 112 -0.58 -6.57 -30.23
C ILE A 112 -2.03 -6.26 -29.85
N ARG A 113 -2.67 -5.31 -30.55
CA ARG A 113 -4.07 -4.97 -30.28
C ARG A 113 -4.99 -6.18 -30.46
N ASP A 114 -4.84 -6.93 -31.54
CA ASP A 114 -5.66 -8.10 -31.83
C ASP A 114 -5.42 -9.28 -30.85
N LEU A 115 -4.30 -9.28 -30.13
CA LEU A 115 -3.98 -10.28 -29.11
C LEU A 115 -4.54 -9.95 -27.72
N PHE A 116 -4.71 -8.66 -27.38
CA PHE A 116 -5.04 -8.21 -26.03
C PHE A 116 -6.43 -7.56 -25.90
N LEU A 117 -7.06 -7.17 -27.03
CA LEU A 117 -8.47 -6.78 -27.08
C LEU A 117 -9.34 -7.98 -27.46
#